data_AF-A0A537DGA5-F1
#
_entry.id   AF-A0A537DGA5-F1
#
_cell.length_a   1.000
_cell.length_b   1.000
_cell.length_c   1.000
_cell.angle_alpha   90.00
_cell.angle_beta   90.00
_cell.angle_gamma   90.00
#
_symmetry.space_group_name_H-M   'P 1'
#
loop_
_entity.id
_entity.type
_entity.pdbx_description
1 polymer ?
#
loop_
_entity_poly.entity_id
_entity_poly.type
_entity_poly.pdbx_seq_one_letter_code
_entity_poly.pdbx_strand_id
1 'polypeptide(L)' 'MTSVPQIRAGKLRAFAVSSSERASALAEVPTMQEAGIAGFDNSQWQGFLAQPARRRTLPR' A
#
# COMPACT_ATOMS: atom_id res chain seq x y z
N MET A 1 6.95 1.03 -5.31
CA MET A 1 6.64 2.48 -5.36
C MET A 1 7.48 3.13 -6.45
N THR A 2 6.98 3.16 -7.68
CA THR A 2 7.71 3.75 -8.83
C THR A 2 7.41 5.25 -8.99
N SER A 3 6.31 5.74 -8.43
CA SER A 3 5.84 7.12 -8.63
C SER A 3 6.50 8.17 -7.73
N VAL A 4 6.94 7.81 -6.51
CA VAL A 4 7.50 8.77 -5.53
C VAL A 4 8.69 9.57 -6.07
N PRO A 5 9.70 8.95 -6.71
CA PRO A 5 10.81 9.72 -7.30
C PRO A 5 10.35 10.68 -8.41
N GLN A 6 9.33 10.31 -9.19
CA GLN A 6 8.80 11.15 -10.26
C GLN A 6 8.02 12.35 -9.71
N ILE A 7 7.30 12.17 -8.59
CA ILE A 7 6.63 13.25 -7.86
C ILE A 7 7.67 14.24 -7.33
N ARG A 8 8.72 13.74 -6.65
CA ARG A 8 9.81 14.58 -6.13
C ARG A 8 10.59 15.31 -7.23
N ALA A 9 10.75 14.67 -8.39
CA ALA A 9 11.38 15.29 -9.56
C ALA A 9 10.48 16.32 -10.28
N GLY A 10 9.26 16.59 -9.77
CA GLY A 10 8.31 17.54 -10.36
C GLY A 10 7.67 17.08 -11.67
N LYS A 11 7.88 15.82 -12.07
CA LYS A 11 7.31 15.24 -13.30
C LYS A 11 5.87 14.79 -13.12
N LEU A 12 5.47 14.52 -11.87
CA LEU A 12 4.11 14.15 -11.50
C LEU A 12 3.64 15.03 -10.35
N ARG A 13 2.34 15.33 -10.34
CA ARG A 13 1.67 15.97 -9.21
C ARG A 13 0.79 14.94 -8.51
N ALA A 14 1.07 14.70 -7.23
CA ALA A 14 0.20 13.87 -6.40
C ALA A 14 -0.96 14.72 -5.84
N PHE A 15 -2.19 14.25 -6.01
CA PHE A 15 -3.39 14.91 -5.47
C PHE A 15 -3.84 14.30 -4.15
N ALA A 16 -3.83 12.97 -4.05
CA ALA A 16 -4.12 12.25 -2.82
C ALA A 16 -3.45 10.86 -2.84
N VAL A 17 -3.19 10.30 -1.66
CA VAL A 17 -2.81 8.90 -1.47
C VAL A 17 -4.05 8.04 -1.23
N SER A 18 -4.00 6.78 -1.65
CA SER A 18 -5.14 5.85 -1.60
C SER A 18 -5.30 5.10 -0.26
N SER A 19 -4.26 5.11 0.59
CA SER A 19 -4.32 4.55 1.95
C SER A 19 -5.14 5.44 2.87
N SER A 20 -5.66 4.85 3.94
CA SER A 20 -6.35 5.56 5.03
C SER A 20 -5.47 6.57 5.75
N GLU A 21 -4.16 6.33 5.79
CA GLU A 21 -3.15 7.23 6.36
C GLU A 21 -2.24 7.83 5.28
N ARG A 22 -1.61 8.97 5.58
CA ARG A 22 -0.62 9.58 4.70
C ARG A 22 0.61 8.69 4.55
N ALA A 23 1.11 8.58 3.33
CA ALA A 23 2.35 7.84 3.09
C ALA A 23 3.53 8.61 3.70
N SER A 24 4.38 7.96 4.50
CA SER A 24 5.55 8.60 5.13
C SER A 24 6.50 9.25 4.11
N ALA A 25 6.57 8.71 2.89
CA ALA A 25 7.38 9.25 1.80
C ALA A 25 6.79 10.51 1.13
N LEU A 26 5.51 10.83 1.39
CA LEU A 26 4.72 11.92 0.82
C LEU A 26 3.80 12.52 1.90
N ALA A 27 4.36 12.92 3.04
CA ALA A 27 3.59 13.41 4.20
C ALA A 27 2.80 14.70 3.91
N GLU A 28 3.20 15.45 2.89
CA GLU A 28 2.53 16.64 2.39
C GLU A 28 1.26 16.34 1.57
N VAL A 29 1.15 15.13 1.01
CA VAL A 29 0.02 14.73 0.16
C VAL A 29 -1.12 14.20 1.03
N PRO A 30 -2.37 14.69 0.85
CA PRO A 30 -3.50 14.23 1.66
C PRO A 30 -3.95 12.82 1.31
N THR A 31 -4.76 12.21 2.16
CA THR A 31 -5.46 10.97 1.83
C THR A 31 -6.72 11.26 1.01
N MET A 32 -7.28 10.24 0.35
CA MET A 32 -8.59 10.36 -0.31
C MET A 32 -9.72 10.71 0.68
N GLN A 33 -9.59 10.28 1.94
CA GLN A 33 -10.55 10.62 3.00
C GLN A 33 -10.47 12.11 3.38
N GLU A 34 -9.25 12.64 3.57
CA GLU A 34 -9.02 14.07 3.80
C GLU A 34 -9.46 14.93 2.62
N ALA A 35 -9.45 14.37 1.40
CA ALA A 35 -9.94 15.00 0.18
C ALA A 35 -11.48 14.93 0.02
N GLY A 36 -12.20 14.39 1.00
CA GLY A 36 -13.67 14.38 1.05
C GLY A 36 -14.33 13.07 0.61
N ILE A 37 -13.55 12.02 0.33
CA ILE A 37 -14.08 10.71 -0.05
C ILE A 37 -14.07 9.80 1.19
N ALA A 38 -15.13 9.92 1.99
CA ALA A 38 -15.27 9.20 3.25
C ALA A 38 -15.18 7.68 3.07
N GLY A 39 -14.46 7.01 3.97
CA GLY A 39 -14.30 5.55 3.98
C GLY A 39 -13.40 5.00 2.86
N PHE A 40 -12.74 5.85 2.09
CA PHE A 40 -11.82 5.39 1.05
C PHE A 40 -10.54 4.80 1.67
N ASP A 41 -10.32 3.52 1.42
CA ASP A 41 -9.04 2.85 1.65
C ASP A 41 -8.84 1.80 0.55
N ASN A 42 -7.83 2.02 -0.28
CA ASN A 42 -7.37 1.07 -1.28
C ASN A 42 -5.87 0.87 -1.13
N SER A 43 -5.48 0.45 0.07
CA SER A 43 -4.12 0.04 0.38
C SER A 43 -3.79 -1.32 -0.25
N GLN A 44 -2.64 -1.39 -0.91
CA GLN A 44 -2.11 -2.65 -1.45
C GLN A 44 -1.11 -3.23 -0.47
N TRP A 45 -1.27 -4.52 -0.15
CA TRP A 45 -0.30 -5.28 0.62
C TRP A 45 0.37 -6.32 -0.28
N GLN A 46 1.59 -6.68 0.07
CA GLN A 46 2.32 -7.78 -0.57
C GLN A 46 2.70 -8.79 0.51
N GLY A 47 2.44 -10.06 0.23
CA GLY A 47 2.79 -11.15 1.13
C GLY A 47 3.21 -12.38 0.34
N PHE A 48 3.79 -13.34 1.07
CA PHE A 48 4.18 -14.62 0.51
C PHE A 48 3.17 -15.69 0.90
N LEU A 49 2.87 -16.58 -0.04
CA LEU A 49 2.05 -17.76 0.18
C LEU A 49 2.92 -19.01 0.01
N ALA A 50 2.82 -19.94 0.95
CA ALA A 50 3.48 -21.24 0.87
C ALA A 50 2.46 -22.36 1.07
N GLN A 51 2.79 -23.57 0.61
CA GLN A 51 1.96 -24.74 0.86
C GLN A 51 1.91 -25.04 2.37
N PRO A 52 0.74 -25.43 2.92
CA PRO A 52 0.66 -25.87 4.31
C PRO A 52 1.55 -27.09 4.54
N ALA A 53 2.11 -27.22 5.75
CA ALA A 53 2.95 -28.35 6.09
C ALA A 53 2.16 -29.66 5.96
N ARG A 54 2.65 -30.58 5.11
CA ARG A 54 2.09 -31.93 5.02
C ARG A 54 2.50 -32.70 6.28
N ARG A 55 1.53 -33.19 7.06
CA ARG A 55 1.81 -34.13 8.16
C ARG A 55 2.42 -35.40 7.56
N ARG A 56 3.67 -35.70 7.93
CA ARG A 56 4.33 -36.96 7.62
C ARG A 56 3.88 -38.00 8.67
N THR A 57 2.95 -38.87 8.31
CA THR A 57 2.64 -40.06 9.11
C THR A 57 3.82 -41.02 9.02
N LEU A 58 4.56 -41.21 10.12
CA LEU A 58 5.54 -42.29 10.21
C LEU A 58 4.78 -43.64 10.27
N PRO A 59 5.22 -44.68 9.54
CA PRO A 59 4.77 -46.04 9.83
C PRO A 59 5.24 -46.44 11.24
N ARG A 60 4.34 -47.13 11.97
CA ARG A 60 4.60 -47.68 13.30
C ARG A 60 5.66 -48.76 13.27
#